data_AF-A0A957DW41-F1
#
_entry.id   AF-A0A957DW41-F1
#
_cell.length_a   1.000
_cell.length_b   1.000
_cell.length_c   1.000
_cell.angle_alpha   90.00
_cell.angle_beta   90.00
_cell.angle_gamma   90.00
#
_symmetry.space_group_name_H-M   'P 1'
#
loop_
_entity.id
_entity.type
_entity.pdbx_description
1 polymer ?
#
loop_
_entity_poly.entity_id
_entity_poly.type
_entity_poly.pdbx_seq_one_letter_code
_entity_poly.pdbx_strand_id
1 'polypeptide(L)'
;LLVFVSFLKPQAVAHLFLPGMLLVLSTVLCSYFYIFEQNWLLTMIYNDYLGFMYAGYLAFVFAFLCDVVFNRARITTEIINAVLNAVGSAASLVPC
;
A
#
# COMPACT_ATOMS: atom_id res chain seq x y z
N LEU A 1 7.55 2.68 9.25
CA LEU A 1 6.62 2.09 10.24
C LEU A 1 6.43 0.58 10.02
N LEU A 2 5.89 0.14 8.88
CA LEU A 2 5.70 -1.30 8.58
C LEU A 2 6.98 -2.13 8.66
N VAL A 3 8.08 -1.64 8.06
CA VAL A 3 9.40 -2.30 8.12
C VAL A 3 9.88 -2.45 9.57
N PHE A 4 9.68 -1.43 10.39
CA PHE A 4 10.06 -1.44 11.81
C PHE A 4 9.24 -2.45 12.63
N VAL A 5 7.93 -2.56 12.36
CA VAL A 5 7.07 -3.53 13.05
C VAL A 5 7.38 -4.98 12.65
N SER A 6 7.82 -5.20 11.41
CA SER A 6 8.27 -6.53 10.96
C SER A 6 9.47 -7.05 11.77
N PHE A 7 10.40 -6.17 12.18
CA PHE A 7 11.49 -6.52 13.09
C PHE A 7 11.04 -6.83 14.53
N LEU A 8 9.91 -6.27 14.98
CA LEU A 8 9.40 -6.43 16.35
C LEU A 8 8.54 -7.69 16.55
N LYS A 9 7.91 -8.20 15.47
CA LYS A 9 7.04 -9.41 15.52
C LYS A 9 7.37 -10.37 14.37
N PRO A 10 8.49 -11.12 14.45
CA PRO A 10 9.04 -11.85 13.30
C PRO A 10 8.17 -13.03 12.82
N GLN A 11 7.37 -13.65 13.68
CA GLN A 11 6.70 -14.93 13.36
C GLN A 11 5.50 -14.81 12.39
N ALA A 12 4.79 -13.68 12.38
CA ALA A 12 3.62 -13.46 11.51
C ALA A 12 3.83 -12.37 10.44
N VAL A 13 4.85 -11.53 10.61
CA VAL A 13 5.08 -10.33 9.78
C VAL A 13 6.30 -10.47 8.86
N ALA A 14 6.97 -11.62 8.85
CA ALA A 14 8.11 -11.89 7.96
C ALA A 14 7.71 -11.80 6.47
N HIS A 15 6.54 -12.32 6.09
CA HIS A 15 6.03 -12.21 4.73
C HIS A 15 5.68 -10.77 4.32
N LEU A 16 5.47 -9.88 5.31
CA LEU A 16 5.20 -8.47 5.07
C LEU A 16 6.47 -7.61 4.99
N PHE A 17 7.63 -8.16 5.36
CA PHE A 17 8.90 -7.44 5.31
C PHE A 17 9.25 -7.04 3.87
N LEU A 18 9.21 -8.01 2.95
CA LEU A 18 9.54 -7.81 1.55
C LEU A 18 8.63 -6.75 0.88
N PRO A 19 7.28 -6.87 0.91
CA PRO A 19 6.42 -5.85 0.31
C PRO A 19 6.54 -4.50 1.01
N GLY A 20 6.71 -4.47 2.33
CA GLY A 20 6.96 -3.22 3.07
C GLY A 20 8.26 -2.53 2.66
N MET A 21 9.34 -3.29 2.47
CA MET A 21 10.64 -2.77 2.03
C MET A 21 10.59 -2.29 0.58
N LEU A 22 9.96 -3.04 -0.32
CA LEU A 22 9.76 -2.63 -1.71
C LEU A 22 8.96 -1.33 -1.80
N LEU A 23 7.90 -1.20 -1.01
CA LEU A 23 7.07 0.01 -1.01
C LEU A 23 7.86 1.24 -0.55
N VAL A 24 8.69 1.10 0.49
CA VAL A 24 9.59 2.17 0.94
C VAL A 24 10.59 2.54 -0.15
N LEU A 25 11.29 1.55 -0.72
CA LEU A 25 12.26 1.80 -1.79
C LEU A 25 11.63 2.48 -3.00
N SER A 26 10.48 1.98 -3.45
CA SER A 26 9.73 2.55 -4.57
C SER A 26 9.32 3.99 -4.26
N THR A 27 8.80 4.27 -3.06
CA THR A 27 8.40 5.62 -2.67
C THR A 27 9.60 6.57 -2.69
N VAL A 28 10.72 6.18 -2.09
CA VAL A 28 11.93 7.01 -2.03
C VAL A 28 12.47 7.30 -3.44
N LEU A 29 12.59 6.28 -4.29
CA LEU A 29 13.06 6.44 -5.65
C LEU A 29 12.12 7.32 -6.47
N CYS A 30 10.81 7.05 -6.44
CA CYS A 30 9.82 7.86 -7.15
C CYS A 30 9.82 9.31 -6.66
N SER A 31 9.90 9.57 -5.36
CA SER A 31 10.00 10.93 -4.82
C SER A 31 11.27 11.64 -5.27
N TYR A 32 12.41 10.94 -5.33
CA TYR A 32 13.65 11.52 -5.83
C TYR A 32 13.51 11.94 -7.30
N PHE A 33 13.06 11.03 -8.17
CA PHE A 33 12.88 11.35 -9.60
C PHE A 33 11.84 12.46 -9.81
N TYR A 34 10.74 12.45 -9.06
CA TYR A 34 9.70 13.47 -9.17
C TYR A 34 10.17 14.87 -8.74
N ILE A 35 11.04 14.95 -7.72
CA ILE A 35 11.52 16.24 -7.21
C ILE A 35 12.67 16.79 -8.05
N PHE A 36 13.65 15.95 -8.39
CA PHE A 36 14.94 16.39 -8.93
C PHE A 36 15.08 16.24 -10.44
N GLU A 37 14.45 15.24 -11.05
CA GLU A 37 14.60 14.93 -12.48
C GLU A 37 13.42 15.45 -13.32
N GLN A 38 12.36 15.92 -12.67
CA GLN A 38 11.15 16.40 -13.35
C GLN A 38 11.35 17.82 -13.94
N ASN A 39 10.93 17.99 -15.20
CA ASN A 39 10.85 19.30 -15.85
C ASN A 39 9.63 20.09 -15.34
N TRP A 40 9.80 20.74 -14.19
CA TRP A 40 8.75 21.50 -13.50
C TRP A 40 8.03 22.53 -14.37
N LEU A 41 8.75 23.23 -15.25
CA LEU A 41 8.15 24.21 -16.15
C LEU A 41 7.14 23.57 -17.09
N LEU A 42 7.48 22.42 -17.68
CA LEU A 42 6.55 21.68 -18.54
C LEU A 42 5.38 21.12 -17.73
N THR A 43 5.64 20.58 -16.54
CA THR A 43 4.61 20.06 -15.65
C THR A 43 3.58 21.11 -15.25
N MET A 44 4.01 22.35 -14.98
CA MET A 44 3.08 23.44 -14.67
C MET A 44 2.27 23.87 -15.90
N ILE A 45 2.90 23.96 -17.08
CA ILE A 45 2.22 24.36 -18.32
C ILE A 45 1.19 23.31 -18.76
N TYR A 46 1.53 22.03 -18.67
CA TYR A 46 0.67 20.92 -19.10
C TYR A 46 -0.20 20.34 -17.97
N ASN A 47 -0.09 20.86 -16.74
CA ASN A 47 -0.82 20.38 -15.56
C ASN A 47 -0.63 18.87 -15.31
N ASP A 48 0.56 18.34 -15.60
CA ASP A 48 0.85 16.91 -15.59
C ASP A 48 1.42 16.43 -14.24
N TYR A 49 0.50 16.24 -13.30
CA TYR A 49 0.80 15.93 -11.90
C TYR A 49 0.73 14.42 -11.57
N LEU A 50 1.10 13.55 -12.52
CA LEU A 50 1.03 12.09 -12.36
C LEU A 50 1.72 11.55 -11.09
N GLY A 51 2.80 12.20 -10.63
CA GLY A 51 3.49 11.82 -9.39
C GLY A 51 2.57 11.80 -8.15
N PHE A 52 1.60 12.71 -8.07
CA PHE A 52 0.62 12.71 -6.97
C PHE A 52 -0.35 11.52 -7.05
N MET A 53 -0.73 11.09 -8.26
CA MET A 53 -1.56 9.90 -8.45
C MET A 53 -0.81 8.63 -8.04
N TYR A 54 0.47 8.51 -8.39
CA TYR A 54 1.33 7.41 -7.94
C TYR A 54 1.51 7.41 -6.42
N ALA A 55 1.69 8.59 -5.80
CA ALA A 55 1.74 8.71 -4.34
C ALA A 55 0.43 8.25 -3.68
N GLY A 56 -0.72 8.64 -4.25
CA GLY A 56 -2.04 8.17 -3.80
C GLY A 56 -2.18 6.65 -3.90
N TYR A 57 -1.73 6.06 -4.99
CA TYR A 57 -1.72 4.60 -5.16
C TYR A 57 -0.83 3.90 -4.13
N LEU A 58 0.39 4.39 -3.90
CA LEU A 58 1.28 3.84 -2.88
C LEU A 58 0.70 3.98 -1.47
N ALA A 59 0.03 5.09 -1.17
CA ALA A 59 -0.66 5.30 0.10
C ALA A 59 -1.83 4.31 0.28
N PHE A 60 -2.58 4.01 -0.78
CA PHE A 60 -3.62 3.00 -0.77
C PHE A 60 -3.07 1.60 -0.47
N VAL A 61 -1.99 1.19 -1.15
CA VAL A 61 -1.31 -0.10 -0.88
C VAL A 61 -0.77 -0.13 0.55
N PHE A 62 -0.19 0.97 1.02
CA PHE A 62 0.31 1.10 2.39
C PHE A 62 -0.82 0.93 3.42
N ALA A 63 -2.01 1.51 3.18
CA ALA A 63 -3.16 1.38 4.06
C ALA A 63 -3.61 -0.09 4.20
N PHE A 64 -3.63 -0.85 3.10
CA PHE A 64 -3.91 -2.29 3.13
C PHE A 64 -2.89 -3.05 3.99
N LEU A 65 -1.60 -2.79 3.80
CA LEU A 65 -0.56 -3.42 4.60
C LEU A 65 -0.67 -3.03 6.08
N CYS A 66 -1.07 -1.79 6.38
CA CYS A 66 -1.36 -1.35 7.74
C CYS A 66 -2.53 -2.11 8.37
N ASP A 67 -3.62 -2.36 7.62
CA ASP A 67 -4.73 -3.17 8.10
C ASP A 67 -4.28 -4.60 8.44
N VAL A 68 -3.44 -5.21 7.60
CA VAL A 68 -2.87 -6.54 7.86
C VAL A 68 -2.02 -6.54 9.15
N VAL A 69 -1.13 -5.56 9.34
CA VAL A 69 -0.22 -5.52 10.49
C VAL A 69 -0.90 -5.14 11.79
N PHE A 70 -1.74 -4.09 11.78
CA PHE A 70 -2.28 -3.48 12.99
C PHE A 70 -3.67 -4.00 13.35
N ASN A 71 -4.49 -4.33 12.34
CA ASN A 71 -5.87 -4.77 12.51
C ASN A 71 -6.07 -6.25 12.17
N ARG A 72 -5.00 -7.02 11.94
CA ARG A 72 -5.06 -8.44 11.60
C ARG A 72 -5.94 -8.71 10.36
N ALA A 73 -5.83 -7.83 9.37
CA ALA A 73 -6.57 -7.86 8.11
C ALA A 73 -8.10 -7.77 8.25
N ARG A 74 -8.64 -7.31 9.39
CA ARG A 74 -10.08 -7.28 9.65
C ARG A 74 -10.86 -6.50 8.58
N ILE A 75 -10.44 -5.27 8.26
CA ILE A 75 -11.14 -4.42 7.29
C ILE A 75 -11.06 -5.08 5.91
N THR A 76 -9.88 -5.57 5.55
CA THR A 76 -9.64 -6.27 4.29
C THR A 76 -10.55 -7.49 4.15
N THR A 77 -10.67 -8.31 5.19
CA THR A 77 -11.54 -9.50 5.17
C THR A 77 -13.02 -9.14 5.09
N GLU A 78 -13.45 -8.05 5.74
CA GLU A 78 -14.84 -7.60 5.70
C GLU A 78 -15.22 -7.08 4.31
N ILE A 79 -14.34 -6.31 3.67
CA ILE A 79 -14.52 -5.85 2.28
C ILE A 79 -14.64 -7.06 1.34
N ILE A 80 -13.73 -8.03 1.44
CA ILE A 80 -13.76 -9.20 0.56
C ILE A 80 -15.01 -10.06 0.82
N ASN A 81 -15.40 -10.26 2.07
CA ASN A 81 -16.64 -10.98 2.41
C ASN A 81 -17.89 -10.25 1.90
N ALA A 82 -17.92 -8.92 1.94
CA ALA A 82 -19.01 -8.14 1.36
C ALA A 82 -19.11 -8.34 -0.17
N VAL A 83 -17.97 -8.36 -0.86
CA VAL A 83 -17.93 -8.65 -2.31
C VAL A 83 -18.36 -10.09 -2.60
N LEU A 84 -17.87 -11.08 -1.84
CA LEU A 84 -18.25 -12.49 -1.99
C LEU A 84 -19.76 -12.68 -1.80
N ASN A 85 -20.35 -12.01 -0.81
CA ASN A 85 -21.78 -12.04 -0.55
C ASN A 85 -22.58 -11.39 -1.69
N ALA A 86 -22.10 -10.25 -2.22
CA ALA A 86 -22.73 -9.57 -3.35
C ALA A 86 -22.72 -10.41 -4.65
N VAL A 87 -21.70 -11.27 -4.82
CA VAL A 87 -21.58 -12.17 -5.98
C VAL A 87 -22.23 -13.54 -5.73
N GLY A 88 -22.78 -13.79 -4.52
CA GLY A 88 -23.49 -15.03 -4.18
C GLY A 88 -22.58 -16.22 -3.87
N SER A 89 -21.33 -15.99 -3.48
CA SER A 89 -20.38 -17.04 -3.11
C SER A 89 -20.63 -17.57 -1.70
N ALA A 90 -20.51 -18.88 -1.50
CA ALA A 90 -20.58 -19.53 -0.18
C ALA A 90 -19.26 -19.47 0.60
N ALA A 91 -18.19 -18.94 -0.02
CA ALA A 91 -16.89 -18.79 0.63
C ALA A 91 -16.91 -17.62 1.62
N SER A 92 -16.30 -17.81 2.79
CA SER A 92 -16.05 -16.75 3.76
C SER A 92 -14.60 -16.78 4.22
N LEU A 93 -14.01 -15.61 4.36
CA LEU A 93 -12.65 -15.42 4.86
C LEU A 93 -12.68 -15.02 6.34
N VAL A 94 -11.68 -15.47 7.09
CA VAL A 94 -11.50 -15.17 8.51
C VAL A 94 -10.20 -14.37 8.68
N PRO A 95 -10.18 -13.33 9.55
CA PRO A 95 -8.96 -12.57 9.84
C PRO A 95 -7.87 -13.43 10.49
N CYS A 96 -6.62 -12.97 10.38
CA CYS A 96 -5.41 -13.72 10.75
C CYS A 96 -4.87 -13.48 12.18
#